data_AF-A0A6G5R304-F1
#
_entry.id   AF-A0A6G5R304-F1
#
_cell.length_a   1.000
_cell.length_b   1.000
_cell.length_c   1.000
_cell.angle_alpha   90.00
_cell.angle_beta   90.00
_cell.angle_gamma   90.00
#
_symmetry.space_group_name_H-M   'P 1'
#
loop_
_entity.id
_entity.type
_entity.pdbx_description
1 polymer ?
#
loop_
_entity_poly.entity_id
_entity_poly.type
_entity_poly.pdbx_seq_one_letter_code
_entity_poly.pdbx_strand_id
1 'polypeptide(L)'
;MIKLKDVLVKYENNIVLDIKNLELQTRGITALMGNNGSGKSTLIRVVSFLQKPNSGYVEIWKESKPSLKTLRQISVLFPEPMLLKRGVRQNFEFALKSRNLEREFNQRVGEALELVGLDDSFLDKKNYELSSGQTQRIAFALVLALRSRLNLLDEPTNSVDLATSKLFGKAVKYQHEQYKSGFIIASHDEKWLSAIAQDSVFLHRGKVSEFEIKNIFENQNGFLNFGSEVKFTLPQAIKNASKIAINPNKIILSKEPFDGGFIGLLHSVSIIYGTYLLAKVKIGDFLIKAVVSSDKFIDNKLVTGENVYFGFSDEAFLSIE
;
A
#
# COMPACT_ATOMS: atom_id res chain seq x y z
N MET A 1 -14.16 -0.83 -10.18
CA MET A 1 -14.00 -1.66 -8.99
C MET A 1 -13.57 -3.05 -9.44
N ILE A 2 -12.74 -3.70 -8.63
CA ILE A 2 -12.40 -5.12 -8.70
C ILE A 2 -13.06 -5.80 -7.50
N LYS A 3 -13.62 -7.00 -7.69
CA LYS A 3 -14.21 -7.80 -6.62
C LYS A 3 -13.52 -9.15 -6.55
N LEU A 4 -13.17 -9.57 -5.34
CA LEU A 4 -12.62 -10.88 -5.04
C LEU A 4 -13.53 -11.55 -4.02
N LYS A 5 -13.89 -12.81 -4.29
CA LYS A 5 -14.69 -13.63 -3.38
C LYS A 5 -14.12 -15.04 -3.27
N ASP A 6 -13.90 -15.49 -2.04
CA ASP A 6 -13.36 -16.82 -1.69
C ASP A 6 -12.08 -17.20 -2.46
N VAL A 7 -11.22 -16.21 -2.71
CA VAL A 7 -9.99 -16.34 -3.49
C VAL A 7 -8.91 -17.01 -2.66
N LEU A 8 -8.44 -18.15 -3.16
CA LEU A 8 -7.34 -18.91 -2.57
C LEU A 8 -6.20 -19.01 -3.59
N VAL A 9 -4.98 -18.67 -3.17
CA VAL A 9 -3.76 -18.89 -3.96
C VAL A 9 -2.77 -19.69 -3.15
N LYS A 10 -2.29 -20.77 -3.74
CA LYS A 10 -1.26 -21.66 -3.19
C LYS A 10 -0.07 -21.73 -4.14
N TYR A 11 1.12 -21.70 -3.56
CA TYR A 11 2.33 -22.18 -4.23
C TYR A 11 2.75 -23.45 -3.53
N GLU A 12 2.72 -24.56 -4.26
CA GLU A 12 2.87 -25.90 -3.69
C GLU A 12 1.87 -26.11 -2.52
N ASN A 13 2.37 -26.32 -1.30
CA ASN A 13 1.54 -26.52 -0.11
C ASN A 13 1.30 -25.25 0.71
N ASN A 14 1.93 -24.12 0.34
CA ASN A 14 1.84 -22.87 1.10
C ASN A 14 0.71 -21.99 0.58
N ILE A 15 -0.24 -21.67 1.46
CA ILE A 15 -1.29 -20.69 1.17
C ILE A 15 -0.68 -19.29 1.22
N VAL A 16 -0.73 -18.58 0.10
CA VAL A 16 -0.21 -17.22 -0.04
C VAL A 16 -1.30 -16.16 -0.03
N LEU A 17 -2.51 -16.49 -0.51
CA LEU A 17 -3.70 -15.66 -0.36
C LEU A 17 -4.88 -16.53 0.08
N ASP A 18 -5.64 -16.03 1.05
CA ASP A 18 -6.92 -16.56 1.52
C ASP A 18 -7.87 -15.38 1.78
N ILE A 19 -8.47 -14.89 0.70
CA ILE A 19 -9.30 -13.68 0.70
C ILE A 19 -10.76 -14.10 0.59
N LYS A 20 -11.51 -13.94 1.69
CA LYS A 20 -12.95 -14.22 1.73
C LYS A 20 -13.76 -13.22 0.90
N ASN A 21 -13.54 -11.93 1.13
CA ASN A 21 -14.16 -10.86 0.37
C ASN A 21 -13.23 -9.65 0.33
N LEU A 22 -13.06 -9.06 -0.85
CA LEU A 22 -12.32 -7.81 -1.02
C LEU A 22 -12.88 -7.05 -2.22
N GLU A 23 -13.14 -5.75 -2.02
CA GLU A 23 -13.48 -4.83 -3.10
C GLU A 23 -12.38 -3.78 -3.21
N LEU A 24 -11.78 -3.64 -4.40
CA LEU A 24 -10.75 -2.63 -4.67
C LEU A 24 -11.31 -1.57 -5.61
N GLN A 25 -11.13 -0.30 -5.23
CA GLN A 25 -11.46 0.79 -6.12
C GLN A 25 -10.48 0.83 -7.29
N THR A 26 -11.00 1.06 -8.49
CA THR A 26 -10.20 1.19 -9.71
C THR A 26 -10.11 2.65 -10.16
N ARG A 27 -10.53 3.57 -9.30
CA ARG A 27 -10.48 5.02 -9.45
C ARG A 27 -9.83 5.54 -8.17
N GLY A 28 -9.10 6.65 -8.27
CA GLY A 28 -8.27 7.12 -7.16
C GLY A 28 -6.98 6.32 -7.04
N ILE A 29 -6.25 6.55 -5.95
CA ILE A 29 -4.95 5.95 -5.64
C ILE A 29 -5.12 5.19 -4.32
N THR A 30 -5.10 3.86 -4.40
CA THR A 30 -5.20 2.96 -3.25
C THR A 30 -3.83 2.38 -2.91
N ALA A 31 -3.40 2.53 -1.66
CA ALA A 31 -2.22 1.87 -1.12
C ALA A 31 -2.55 0.42 -0.75
N LEU A 32 -1.74 -0.54 -1.19
CA LEU A 32 -1.81 -1.93 -0.77
C LEU A 32 -0.65 -2.19 0.21
N MET A 33 -0.99 -2.37 1.48
CA MET A 33 -0.03 -2.37 2.58
C MET A 33 0.08 -3.74 3.25
N GLY A 34 1.19 -3.93 3.96
CA GLY A 34 1.47 -5.13 4.72
C GLY A 34 2.94 -5.50 4.67
N ASN A 35 3.38 -6.37 5.57
CA ASN A 35 4.78 -6.78 5.66
C ASN A 35 5.22 -7.55 4.40
N ASN A 36 6.54 -7.74 4.26
CA ASN A 36 7.08 -8.63 3.25
C ASN A 36 6.49 -10.05 3.41
N GLY A 37 6.13 -10.68 2.30
CA GLY A 37 5.46 -11.98 2.32
C GLY A 37 3.96 -11.94 2.67
N SER A 38 3.32 -10.78 2.84
CA SER A 38 1.89 -10.71 3.14
C SER A 38 0.97 -11.08 1.96
N GLY A 39 1.52 -11.22 0.75
CA GLY A 39 0.78 -11.60 -0.46
C GLY A 39 0.48 -10.44 -1.43
N LYS A 40 0.98 -9.22 -1.19
CA LYS A 40 0.73 -8.03 -2.05
C LYS A 40 0.99 -8.25 -3.54
N SER A 41 2.19 -8.72 -3.89
CA SER A 41 2.58 -9.00 -5.27
C SER A 41 1.72 -10.10 -5.90
N THR A 42 1.36 -11.13 -5.13
CA THR A 42 0.43 -12.17 -5.57
C THR A 42 -0.97 -11.60 -5.82
N LEU A 43 -1.44 -10.71 -4.96
CA LEU A 43 -2.73 -10.05 -5.14
C LEU A 43 -2.72 -9.20 -6.41
N ILE A 44 -1.66 -8.42 -6.65
CA ILE A 44 -1.47 -7.66 -7.89
C ILE A 44 -1.57 -8.58 -9.11
N ARG A 45 -0.87 -9.72 -9.14
CA ARG A 45 -0.93 -10.68 -10.25
C ARG A 45 -2.33 -11.27 -10.47
N VAL A 46 -3.06 -11.52 -9.38
CA VAL A 46 -4.43 -12.05 -9.44
C VAL A 46 -5.39 -10.99 -9.99
N VAL A 47 -5.36 -9.76 -9.47
CA VAL A 47 -6.27 -8.70 -9.92
C VAL A 47 -5.91 -8.13 -11.28
N SER A 48 -4.67 -8.33 -11.74
CA SER A 48 -4.24 -8.06 -13.11
C SER A 48 -4.56 -9.19 -14.09
N PHE A 49 -5.17 -10.29 -13.63
CA PHE A 49 -5.46 -11.50 -14.43
C PHE A 49 -4.22 -12.16 -15.06
N LEU A 50 -3.02 -11.92 -14.51
CA LEU A 50 -1.79 -12.58 -14.93
C LEU A 50 -1.59 -13.93 -14.22
N GLN A 51 -2.28 -14.13 -13.09
CA GLN A 51 -2.31 -15.38 -12.36
C GLN A 51 -3.75 -15.74 -12.02
N LYS A 52 -4.19 -16.95 -12.40
CA LYS A 52 -5.47 -17.48 -11.97
C LYS A 52 -5.37 -18.00 -10.53
N PRO A 53 -6.33 -17.71 -9.63
CA PRO A 53 -6.34 -18.30 -8.31
C PRO A 53 -6.70 -19.79 -8.36
N ASN A 54 -6.35 -20.54 -7.32
CA ASN A 54 -6.68 -21.97 -7.19
C ASN A 54 -8.18 -22.19 -6.95
N SER A 55 -8.83 -21.28 -6.21
CA SER A 55 -10.28 -21.26 -6.03
C SER A 55 -10.80 -19.82 -5.89
N GLY A 56 -12.11 -19.67 -5.89
CA GLY A 56 -12.78 -18.38 -5.78
C GLY A 56 -12.98 -17.69 -7.11
N TYR A 57 -13.35 -16.42 -7.01
CA TYR A 57 -13.81 -15.61 -8.12
C TYR A 57 -13.21 -14.21 -8.05
N VAL A 58 -12.74 -13.73 -9.21
CA VAL A 58 -12.20 -12.38 -9.40
C VAL A 58 -12.93 -11.73 -10.56
N GLU A 59 -13.40 -10.50 -10.35
CA GLU A 59 -14.11 -9.71 -11.35
C GLU A 59 -13.50 -8.32 -11.43
N ILE A 60 -13.31 -7.80 -12.64
CA ILE A 60 -12.95 -6.40 -12.88
C ILE A 60 -14.00 -5.75 -13.74
N TRP A 61 -14.53 -4.60 -13.28
CA TRP A 61 -15.56 -3.85 -14.02
C TRP A 61 -16.75 -4.71 -14.50
N LYS A 62 -17.23 -5.64 -13.66
CA LYS A 62 -18.32 -6.58 -13.99
C LYS A 62 -17.95 -7.71 -14.96
N GLU A 63 -16.67 -7.91 -15.24
CA GLU A 63 -16.16 -9.01 -16.07
C GLU A 63 -15.29 -9.98 -15.25
N SER A 64 -15.70 -11.25 -15.19
CA SER A 64 -14.93 -12.34 -14.58
C SER A 64 -13.93 -13.01 -15.51
N LYS A 65 -14.16 -12.84 -16.82
CA LYS A 65 -13.30 -13.27 -17.91
C LYS A 65 -13.10 -12.05 -18.82
N PRO A 66 -12.30 -11.07 -18.38
CA PRO A 66 -12.18 -9.80 -19.08
C PRO A 66 -11.68 -10.00 -20.51
N SER A 67 -12.28 -9.28 -21.45
CA SER A 67 -11.82 -9.28 -22.83
C SER A 67 -10.39 -8.72 -22.96
N LEU A 68 -9.70 -8.98 -24.07
CA LEU A 68 -8.41 -8.33 -24.35
C LEU A 68 -8.52 -6.80 -24.37
N LYS A 69 -9.67 -6.26 -24.80
CA LYS A 69 -9.95 -4.82 -24.77
C LYS A 69 -9.96 -4.30 -23.33
N THR A 70 -10.55 -5.06 -22.42
CA THR A 70 -10.61 -4.75 -20.98
C THR A 70 -9.24 -4.86 -20.34
N LEU A 71 -8.50 -5.94 -20.60
CA LEU A 71 -7.14 -6.15 -20.09
C LEU A 71 -6.16 -5.06 -20.58
N ARG A 72 -6.32 -4.57 -21.81
CA ARG A 72 -5.54 -3.44 -22.34
C ARG A 72 -5.82 -2.09 -21.64
N GLN A 73 -6.79 -2.01 -20.72
CA GLN A 73 -6.98 -0.82 -19.89
C GLN A 73 -6.23 -0.90 -18.55
N ILE A 74 -5.48 -1.98 -18.32
CA ILE A 74 -4.68 -2.24 -17.13
C ILE A 74 -3.20 -2.18 -17.52
N SER A 75 -2.40 -1.46 -16.74
CA SER A 75 -0.95 -1.55 -16.79
C SER A 75 -0.43 -2.13 -15.48
N VAL A 76 0.66 -2.89 -15.55
CA VAL A 76 1.32 -3.46 -14.37
C VAL A 76 2.79 -3.06 -14.39
N LEU A 77 3.30 -2.57 -13.26
CA LEU A 77 4.72 -2.44 -12.98
C LEU A 77 5.10 -3.47 -11.91
N PHE A 78 6.08 -4.31 -12.21
CA PHE A 78 6.61 -5.30 -11.27
C PHE A 78 7.80 -4.74 -10.47
N PRO A 79 8.16 -5.36 -9.32
CA PRO A 79 9.25 -4.87 -8.47
C PRO A 79 10.61 -4.85 -9.16
N GLU A 80 10.85 -5.84 -10.02
CA GLU A 80 12.04 -5.96 -10.86
C GLU A 80 11.58 -5.96 -12.33
N PRO A 81 11.34 -4.77 -12.92
CA PRO A 81 10.82 -4.69 -14.27
C PRO A 81 11.92 -5.05 -15.27
N MET A 82 11.56 -5.87 -16.25
CA MET A 82 12.42 -6.20 -17.37
C MET A 82 11.88 -5.55 -18.64
N LEU A 83 12.76 -4.87 -19.37
CA LEU A 83 12.48 -4.42 -20.73
C LEU A 83 12.67 -5.57 -21.72
N LEU A 84 11.94 -5.53 -22.83
CA LEU A 84 12.19 -6.43 -23.95
C LEU A 84 13.64 -6.22 -24.45
N LYS A 85 14.26 -7.30 -24.94
CA LYS A 85 15.63 -7.34 -25.52
C LYS A 85 15.75 -6.52 -26.81
N ARG A 86 15.56 -5.20 -26.69
CA ARG A 86 15.35 -4.21 -27.74
C ARG A 86 15.81 -2.82 -27.26
N GLY A 87 15.84 -1.86 -28.18
CA GLY A 87 16.05 -0.45 -27.84
C GLY A 87 14.93 0.10 -26.96
N VAL A 88 15.21 1.18 -26.23
CA VAL A 88 14.21 1.86 -25.38
C VAL A 88 13.05 2.37 -26.25
N ARG A 89 13.33 3.07 -27.36
CA ARG A 89 12.30 3.49 -28.33
C ARG A 89 11.39 2.33 -28.77
N GLN A 90 11.98 1.19 -29.09
CA GLN A 90 11.26 0.01 -29.58
C GLN A 90 10.36 -0.62 -28.49
N ASN A 91 10.71 -0.48 -27.21
CA ASN A 91 9.84 -0.89 -26.12
C ASN A 91 8.59 0.01 -26.05
N PHE A 92 8.76 1.34 -26.19
CA PHE A 92 7.63 2.27 -26.25
C PHE A 92 6.75 2.05 -27.48
N GLU A 93 7.35 1.89 -28.66
CA GLU A 93 6.62 1.61 -29.90
C GLU A 93 5.78 0.33 -29.77
N PHE A 94 6.37 -0.74 -29.23
CA PHE A 94 5.66 -1.99 -29.00
C PHE A 94 4.48 -1.82 -28.03
N ALA A 95 4.70 -1.13 -26.90
CA ALA A 95 3.67 -0.91 -25.90
C ALA A 95 2.50 -0.09 -26.47
N LEU A 96 2.78 1.01 -27.17
CA LEU A 96 1.75 1.86 -27.78
C LEU A 96 1.02 1.17 -28.94
N LYS A 97 1.75 0.43 -29.78
CA LYS A 97 1.17 -0.38 -30.87
C LYS A 97 0.18 -1.42 -30.37
N SER A 98 0.45 -2.04 -29.21
CA SER A 98 -0.48 -3.01 -28.62
C SER A 98 -1.87 -2.42 -28.30
N ARG A 99 -1.99 -1.09 -28.27
CA ARG A 99 -3.20 -0.33 -27.98
C ARG A 99 -3.63 0.63 -29.10
N ASN A 100 -3.02 0.53 -30.30
CA ASN A 100 -3.26 1.42 -31.45
C ASN A 100 -3.00 2.90 -31.15
N LEU A 101 -1.94 3.19 -30.39
CA LEU A 101 -1.56 4.54 -29.94
C LEU A 101 -0.29 5.07 -30.64
N GLU A 102 0.15 4.46 -31.75
CA GLU A 102 1.44 4.80 -32.36
C GLU A 102 1.50 6.25 -32.86
N ARG A 103 0.36 6.80 -33.28
CA ARG A 103 0.25 8.19 -33.77
C ARG A 103 0.53 9.23 -32.68
N GLU A 104 0.40 8.84 -31.41
CA GLU A 104 0.59 9.71 -30.25
C GLU A 104 1.98 9.51 -29.61
N PHE A 105 2.91 8.82 -30.29
CA PHE A 105 4.21 8.44 -29.72
C PHE A 105 4.95 9.61 -29.08
N ASN A 106 5.23 10.68 -29.85
CA ASN A 106 6.06 11.78 -29.37
C ASN A 106 5.44 12.46 -28.13
N GLN A 107 4.12 12.70 -28.15
CA GLN A 107 3.42 13.33 -27.04
C GLN A 107 3.44 12.46 -25.77
N ARG A 108 3.09 11.17 -25.90
CA ARG A 108 2.97 10.26 -24.75
C ARG A 108 4.31 9.89 -24.14
N VAL A 109 5.29 9.65 -25.00
CA VAL A 109 6.62 9.20 -24.58
C VAL A 109 7.41 10.36 -23.98
N GLY A 110 7.40 11.54 -24.62
CA GLY A 110 8.06 12.73 -24.07
C GLY A 110 7.51 13.11 -22.70
N GLU A 111 6.17 13.18 -22.56
CA GLU A 111 5.51 13.43 -21.26
C GLU A 111 5.91 12.38 -20.22
N ALA A 112 5.89 11.10 -20.57
CA ALA A 112 6.21 10.04 -19.64
C ALA A 112 7.68 10.05 -19.18
N LEU A 113 8.62 10.36 -20.09
CA LEU A 113 10.04 10.50 -19.76
C LEU A 113 10.28 11.69 -18.84
N GLU A 114 9.68 12.85 -19.16
CA GLU A 114 9.79 14.06 -18.34
C GLU A 114 9.27 13.83 -16.92
N LEU A 115 8.11 13.16 -16.77
CA LEU A 115 7.52 12.84 -15.47
C LEU A 115 8.42 11.96 -14.60
N VAL A 116 9.27 11.12 -15.20
CA VAL A 116 10.25 10.32 -14.48
C VAL A 116 11.64 10.96 -14.43
N GLY A 117 11.80 12.19 -14.93
CA GLY A 117 13.03 12.98 -14.93
C GLY A 117 14.08 12.56 -15.98
N LEU A 118 13.65 11.92 -17.06
CA LEU A 118 14.50 11.51 -18.18
C LEU A 118 14.19 12.39 -19.40
N ASP A 119 15.18 12.52 -20.28
CA ASP A 119 15.03 13.21 -21.56
C ASP A 119 15.00 12.20 -22.74
N ASP A 120 14.68 12.72 -23.94
CA ASP A 120 14.50 11.93 -25.15
C ASP A 120 15.77 11.20 -25.61
N SER A 121 16.98 11.57 -25.15
CA SER A 121 18.22 10.85 -25.50
C SER A 121 18.21 9.40 -25.00
N PHE A 122 17.39 9.08 -24.01
CA PHE A 122 17.20 7.72 -23.54
C PHE A 122 16.55 6.81 -24.60
N LEU A 123 15.83 7.36 -25.57
CA LEU A 123 15.18 6.59 -26.63
C LEU A 123 16.18 5.87 -27.53
N ASP A 124 17.40 6.41 -27.66
CA ASP A 124 18.45 5.86 -28.51
C ASP A 124 19.25 4.72 -27.84
N LYS A 125 19.08 4.57 -26.51
CA LYS A 125 19.75 3.52 -25.73
C LYS A 125 19.17 2.13 -25.98
N LYS A 126 19.99 1.12 -25.75
CA LYS A 126 19.63 -0.31 -25.64
C LYS A 126 19.32 -0.66 -24.19
N ASN A 127 18.50 -1.67 -24.00
CA ASN A 127 18.08 -2.09 -22.65
C ASN A 127 19.26 -2.50 -21.74
N TYR A 128 20.34 -3.06 -22.29
CA TYR A 128 21.52 -3.50 -21.53
C TYR A 128 22.49 -2.35 -21.18
N GLU A 129 22.27 -1.14 -21.72
CA GLU A 129 23.07 0.05 -21.41
C GLU A 129 22.52 0.80 -20.18
N LEU A 130 21.35 0.39 -19.69
CA LEU A 130 20.68 1.05 -18.57
C LEU A 130 21.14 0.47 -17.24
N SER A 131 21.35 1.34 -16.25
CA SER A 131 21.43 0.90 -14.86
C SER A 131 20.09 0.32 -14.38
N SER A 132 20.08 -0.35 -13.23
CA SER A 132 18.83 -0.84 -12.62
C SER A 132 17.84 0.30 -12.35
N GLY A 133 18.31 1.42 -11.78
CA GLY A 133 17.48 2.60 -11.54
C GLY A 133 16.97 3.26 -12.84
N GLN A 134 17.78 3.29 -13.90
CA GLN A 134 17.32 3.77 -15.22
C GLN A 134 16.28 2.81 -15.83
N THR A 135 16.47 1.50 -15.67
CA THR A 135 15.50 0.48 -16.10
C THR A 135 14.18 0.64 -15.37
N GLN A 136 14.19 0.88 -14.05
CA GLN A 136 13.00 1.17 -13.26
C GLN A 136 12.26 2.41 -13.78
N ARG A 137 12.99 3.50 -14.04
CA ARG A 137 12.42 4.76 -14.55
C ARG A 137 11.81 4.58 -15.95
N ILE A 138 12.50 3.89 -16.86
CA ILE A 138 11.96 3.59 -18.20
C ILE A 138 10.74 2.67 -18.13
N ALA A 139 10.76 1.64 -17.28
CA ALA A 139 9.63 0.75 -17.09
C ALA A 139 8.40 1.48 -16.52
N PHE A 140 8.62 2.40 -15.57
CA PHE A 140 7.53 3.23 -15.06
C PHE A 140 7.03 4.22 -16.12
N ALA A 141 7.91 4.87 -16.88
CA ALA A 141 7.52 5.73 -18.00
C ALA A 141 6.70 4.96 -19.06
N LEU A 142 7.05 3.71 -19.37
CA LEU A 142 6.24 2.85 -20.25
C LEU A 142 4.82 2.67 -19.73
N VAL A 143 4.64 2.46 -18.42
CA VAL A 143 3.32 2.37 -17.78
C VAL A 143 2.55 3.69 -17.90
N LEU A 144 3.22 4.83 -17.66
CA LEU A 144 2.61 6.17 -17.74
C LEU A 144 2.19 6.54 -19.17
N ALA A 145 3.03 6.24 -20.17
CA ALA A 145 2.77 6.55 -21.58
C ALA A 145 1.48 5.89 -22.11
N LEU A 146 1.10 4.75 -21.52
CA LEU A 146 -0.10 4.02 -21.88
C LEU A 146 -1.40 4.67 -21.38
N ARG A 147 -1.31 5.60 -20.41
CA ARG A 147 -2.46 6.30 -19.79
C ARG A 147 -3.61 5.35 -19.45
N SER A 148 -3.27 4.22 -18.81
CA SER A 148 -4.23 3.17 -18.48
C SER A 148 -5.29 3.64 -17.50
N ARG A 149 -6.52 3.13 -17.67
CA ARG A 149 -7.61 3.34 -16.73
C ARG A 149 -7.24 2.85 -15.32
N LEU A 150 -6.47 1.77 -15.22
CA LEU A 150 -5.94 1.24 -13.97
C LEU A 150 -4.45 0.90 -14.09
N ASN A 151 -3.66 1.34 -13.13
CA ASN A 151 -2.25 1.02 -13.01
C ASN A 151 -2.03 0.26 -11.70
N LEU A 152 -1.42 -0.92 -11.80
CA LEU A 152 -1.07 -1.76 -10.67
C LEU A 152 0.45 -1.69 -10.50
N LEU A 153 0.92 -1.07 -9.43
CA LEU A 153 2.34 -0.81 -9.22
C LEU A 153 2.81 -1.64 -8.03
N ASP A 154 3.81 -2.49 -8.23
CA ASP A 154 4.41 -3.32 -7.19
C ASP A 154 5.84 -2.84 -6.93
N GLU A 155 6.05 -2.25 -5.76
CA GLU A 155 7.29 -1.60 -5.34
C GLU A 155 7.89 -0.64 -6.38
N PRO A 156 7.13 0.37 -6.86
CA PRO A 156 7.59 1.26 -7.92
C PRO A 156 8.86 2.05 -7.56
N THR A 157 9.09 2.31 -6.28
CA THR A 157 10.22 3.09 -5.76
C THR A 157 11.41 2.22 -5.37
N ASN A 158 11.38 0.91 -5.60
CA ASN A 158 12.56 0.07 -5.43
C ASN A 158 13.66 0.51 -6.39
N SER A 159 14.91 0.43 -5.93
CA SER A 159 16.12 0.69 -6.74
C SER A 159 16.26 2.13 -7.29
N VAL A 160 15.50 3.10 -6.76
CA VAL A 160 15.65 4.52 -7.10
C VAL A 160 15.95 5.37 -5.88
N ASP A 161 16.62 6.51 -6.10
CA ASP A 161 16.92 7.46 -5.04
C ASP A 161 15.66 8.24 -4.57
N LEU A 162 15.81 8.97 -3.47
CA LEU A 162 14.73 9.77 -2.87
C LEU A 162 14.17 10.84 -3.81
N ALA A 163 15.01 11.46 -4.66
CA ALA A 163 14.57 12.49 -5.58
C ALA A 163 13.67 11.88 -6.67
N THR A 164 14.08 10.75 -7.22
CA THR A 164 13.34 9.96 -8.22
C THR A 164 12.04 9.41 -7.63
N SER A 165 12.04 8.89 -6.40
CA SER A 165 10.82 8.47 -5.70
C SER A 165 9.79 9.60 -5.58
N LYS A 166 10.24 10.82 -5.25
CA LYS A 166 9.37 12.01 -5.23
C LYS A 166 8.80 12.35 -6.62
N LEU A 167 9.59 12.22 -7.69
CA LEU A 167 9.10 12.38 -9.06
C LEU A 167 8.01 11.34 -9.37
N PHE A 168 8.18 10.09 -8.96
CA PHE A 168 7.19 9.05 -9.20
C PHE A 168 5.86 9.36 -8.51
N GLY A 169 5.91 9.85 -7.27
CA GLY A 169 4.72 10.29 -6.54
C GLY A 169 4.00 11.44 -7.26
N LYS A 170 4.75 12.41 -7.79
CA LYS A 170 4.19 13.51 -8.62
C LYS A 170 3.59 12.99 -9.93
N ALA A 171 4.25 12.04 -10.59
CA ALA A 171 3.77 11.44 -11.83
C ALA A 171 2.45 10.68 -11.63
N VAL A 172 2.32 9.93 -10.53
CA VAL A 172 1.06 9.26 -10.14
C VAL A 172 -0.07 10.29 -9.97
N LYS A 173 0.17 11.37 -9.20
CA LYS A 173 -0.82 12.44 -9.00
C LYS A 173 -1.21 13.11 -10.32
N TYR A 174 -0.22 13.49 -11.13
CA TYR A 174 -0.45 14.09 -12.44
C TYR A 174 -1.33 13.19 -13.34
N GLN A 175 -0.99 11.90 -13.46
CA GLN A 175 -1.78 10.96 -14.24
C GLN A 175 -3.21 10.81 -13.72
N HIS A 176 -3.39 10.78 -12.40
CA HIS A 176 -4.71 10.72 -11.79
C HIS A 176 -5.53 11.99 -12.08
N GLU A 177 -4.93 13.17 -11.93
CA GLU A 177 -5.61 14.45 -12.13
C GLU A 177 -5.97 14.70 -13.59
N GLN A 178 -5.01 14.51 -14.50
CA GLN A 178 -5.16 14.81 -15.93
C GLN A 178 -5.96 13.74 -16.67
N TYR A 179 -5.68 12.46 -16.43
CA TYR A 179 -6.24 11.36 -17.23
C TYR A 179 -7.28 10.52 -16.49
N LYS A 180 -7.54 10.82 -15.21
CA LYS A 180 -8.44 10.05 -14.34
C LYS A 180 -8.02 8.58 -14.21
N SER A 181 -6.71 8.33 -14.37
CA SER A 181 -6.09 7.03 -14.15
C SER A 181 -6.26 6.60 -12.69
N GLY A 182 -6.67 5.35 -12.47
CA GLY A 182 -6.67 4.73 -11.15
C GLY A 182 -5.34 4.05 -10.85
N PHE A 183 -5.00 3.93 -9.57
CA PHE A 183 -3.77 3.31 -9.10
C PHE A 183 -4.03 2.38 -7.91
N ILE A 184 -3.45 1.19 -7.95
CA ILE A 184 -3.30 0.33 -6.76
C ILE A 184 -1.81 0.08 -6.61
N ILE A 185 -1.26 0.50 -5.47
CA ILE A 185 0.19 0.60 -5.29
C ILE A 185 0.60 -0.21 -4.07
N ALA A 186 1.32 -1.31 -4.30
CA ALA A 186 2.01 -2.03 -3.23
C ALA A 186 3.38 -1.39 -3.01
N SER A 187 3.65 -0.96 -1.78
CA SER A 187 5.00 -0.61 -1.37
C SER A 187 5.18 -0.74 0.13
N HIS A 188 6.42 -0.88 0.58
CA HIS A 188 6.82 -0.75 1.97
C HIS A 188 7.20 0.68 2.38
N ASP A 189 7.31 1.63 1.43
CA ASP A 189 7.55 3.06 1.74
C ASP A 189 6.24 3.75 2.18
N GLU A 190 5.94 3.64 3.47
CA GLU A 190 4.74 4.21 4.07
C GLU A 190 4.65 5.74 3.87
N LYS A 191 5.79 6.45 3.94
CA LYS A 191 5.81 7.91 3.82
C LYS A 191 5.48 8.35 2.40
N TRP A 192 5.99 7.63 1.42
CA TRP A 192 5.68 7.89 0.03
C TRP A 192 4.22 7.56 -0.29
N LEU A 193 3.71 6.41 0.19
CA LEU A 193 2.31 6.04 0.02
C LEU A 193 1.35 7.03 0.70
N SER A 194 1.62 7.43 1.94
CA SER A 194 0.75 8.36 2.68
C SER A 194 0.66 9.74 2.02
N ALA A 195 1.70 10.15 1.28
CA ALA A 195 1.71 11.41 0.56
C ALA A 195 0.84 11.41 -0.72
N ILE A 196 0.49 10.24 -1.27
CA ILE A 196 -0.17 10.14 -2.59
C ILE A 196 -1.49 9.36 -2.59
N ALA A 197 -1.68 8.40 -1.68
CA ALA A 197 -2.87 7.55 -1.65
C ALA A 197 -4.05 8.24 -0.96
N GLN A 198 -5.27 7.97 -1.46
CA GLN A 198 -6.52 8.39 -0.84
C GLN A 198 -7.18 7.28 -0.01
N ASP A 199 -6.80 6.03 -0.26
CA ASP A 199 -7.36 4.85 0.38
C ASP A 199 -6.26 3.81 0.65
N SER A 200 -6.51 2.88 1.56
CA SER A 200 -5.55 1.84 1.96
C SER A 200 -6.23 0.49 2.20
N VAL A 201 -5.59 -0.58 1.74
CA VAL A 201 -5.98 -1.96 2.02
C VAL A 201 -4.82 -2.68 2.69
N PHE A 202 -5.09 -3.34 3.81
CA PHE A 202 -4.08 -4.04 4.59
C PHE A 202 -4.13 -5.54 4.33
N LEU A 203 -2.97 -6.13 4.04
CA LEU A 203 -2.78 -7.57 3.93
C LEU A 203 -1.87 -8.07 5.05
N HIS A 204 -2.30 -9.15 5.72
CA HIS A 204 -1.50 -9.88 6.69
C HIS A 204 -1.63 -11.37 6.44
N ARG A 205 -0.48 -12.05 6.23
CA ARG A 205 -0.41 -13.51 6.00
C ARG A 205 -1.45 -13.99 4.96
N GLY A 206 -1.57 -13.27 3.84
CA GLY A 206 -2.48 -13.62 2.74
C GLY A 206 -3.94 -13.25 2.95
N LYS A 207 -4.31 -12.67 4.10
CA LYS A 207 -5.67 -12.28 4.44
C LYS A 207 -5.81 -10.76 4.45
N VAL A 208 -7.00 -10.27 4.09
CA VAL A 208 -7.36 -8.87 4.27
C VAL A 208 -7.50 -8.59 5.76
N SER A 209 -6.86 -7.54 6.23
CA SER A 209 -7.00 -7.04 7.60
C SER A 209 -7.76 -5.72 7.59
N GLU A 210 -8.54 -5.49 8.64
CA GLU A 210 -9.28 -4.25 8.83
C GLU A 210 -8.36 -3.05 9.11
N PHE A 211 -7.18 -3.30 9.66
CA PHE A 211 -6.23 -2.27 10.04
C PHE A 211 -4.79 -2.72 9.79
N GLU A 212 -3.86 -1.76 9.85
CA GLU A 212 -2.45 -2.05 9.74
C GLU A 212 -1.91 -2.71 11.02
N ILE A 213 -1.46 -3.96 10.91
CA ILE A 213 -0.91 -4.72 12.04
C ILE A 213 0.49 -4.22 12.39
N LYS A 214 0.54 -3.07 13.08
CA LYS A 214 1.76 -2.39 13.54
C LYS A 214 2.03 -2.51 15.05
N ASN A 215 0.97 -2.67 15.82
CA ASN A 215 1.03 -2.80 17.28
C ASN A 215 0.95 -4.28 17.64
N ILE A 216 2.06 -5.01 17.56
CA ILE A 216 2.12 -6.44 17.92
C ILE A 216 2.81 -6.56 19.28
N PHE A 217 2.15 -7.24 20.21
CA PHE A 217 2.67 -7.50 21.55
C PHE A 217 2.52 -8.98 21.90
N GLU A 218 3.45 -9.48 22.71
CA GLU A 218 3.40 -10.83 23.25
C GLU A 218 2.43 -10.90 24.42
N ASN A 219 1.64 -11.97 24.45
CA ASN A 219 0.79 -12.26 25.59
C ASN A 219 1.61 -12.88 26.72
N GLN A 220 1.60 -12.24 27.88
CA GLN A 220 2.22 -12.74 29.11
C GLN A 220 1.14 -13.23 30.08
N ASN A 221 0.68 -14.47 29.87
CA ASN A 221 -0.31 -15.16 30.74
C ASN A 221 -1.66 -14.43 30.88
N GLY A 222 -2.18 -13.91 29.77
CA GLY A 222 -3.43 -13.16 29.71
C GLY A 222 -3.27 -11.65 29.92
N PHE A 223 -2.03 -11.14 29.88
CA PHE A 223 -1.73 -9.72 30.05
C PHE A 223 -0.84 -9.19 28.93
N LEU A 224 -1.06 -7.95 28.53
CA LEU A 224 -0.06 -7.15 27.82
C LEU A 224 0.69 -6.32 28.84
N ASN A 225 2.01 -6.45 28.83
CA ASN A 225 2.87 -5.85 29.82
C ASN A 225 3.75 -4.79 29.15
N PHE A 226 3.50 -3.52 29.46
CA PHE A 226 4.21 -2.37 28.92
C PHE A 226 5.15 -1.77 29.97
N GLY A 227 6.00 -2.61 30.57
CA GLY A 227 6.92 -2.23 31.65
C GLY A 227 6.34 -2.45 33.05
N SER A 228 6.95 -1.85 34.08
CA SER A 228 6.56 -2.09 35.47
C SER A 228 5.20 -1.50 35.86
N GLU A 229 4.73 -0.48 35.13
CA GLU A 229 3.61 0.37 35.56
C GLU A 229 2.31 0.14 34.78
N VAL A 230 2.39 -0.40 33.56
CA VAL A 230 1.23 -0.55 32.68
C VAL A 230 1.03 -2.02 32.34
N LYS A 231 0.01 -2.62 32.95
CA LYS A 231 -0.46 -3.98 32.65
C LYS A 231 -1.91 -3.94 32.22
N PHE A 232 -2.18 -4.51 31.05
CA PHE A 232 -3.53 -4.61 30.51
C PHE A 232 -3.99 -6.06 30.51
N THR A 233 -5.15 -6.35 31.11
CA THR A 233 -5.74 -7.69 31.07
C THR A 233 -6.43 -7.93 29.75
N LEU A 234 -6.06 -9.00 29.07
CA LEU A 234 -6.68 -9.38 27.80
C LEU A 234 -8.11 -9.89 28.00
N PRO A 235 -9.03 -9.60 27.05
CA PRO A 235 -10.35 -10.21 27.01
C PRO A 235 -10.26 -11.75 26.99
N GLN A 236 -11.22 -12.42 27.65
CA GLN A 236 -11.24 -13.88 27.77
C GLN A 236 -11.15 -14.61 26.43
N ALA A 237 -11.78 -14.06 25.37
CA ALA A 237 -11.79 -14.64 24.03
C ALA A 237 -10.40 -14.80 23.40
N ILE A 238 -9.41 -13.98 23.81
CA ILE A 238 -8.05 -13.98 23.27
C ILE A 238 -6.98 -14.21 24.33
N LYS A 239 -7.38 -14.61 25.54
CA LYS A 239 -6.49 -14.79 26.69
C LYS A 239 -5.40 -15.85 26.47
N ASN A 240 -5.64 -16.80 25.57
CA ASN A 240 -4.73 -17.89 25.24
C ASN A 240 -3.92 -17.66 23.95
N ALA A 241 -4.17 -16.55 23.24
CA ALA A 241 -3.41 -16.22 22.03
C ALA A 241 -1.97 -15.88 22.40
N SER A 242 -0.99 -16.33 21.61
CA SER A 242 0.43 -16.06 21.89
C SER A 242 0.83 -14.63 21.53
N LYS A 243 0.22 -14.07 20.47
CA LYS A 243 0.47 -12.70 20.02
C LYS A 243 -0.82 -11.96 19.75
N ILE A 244 -0.84 -10.70 20.19
CA ILE A 244 -1.98 -9.80 20.08
C ILE A 244 -1.59 -8.61 19.20
N ALA A 245 -2.44 -8.33 18.21
CA ALA A 245 -2.40 -7.09 17.46
C ALA A 245 -3.42 -6.10 18.05
N ILE A 246 -3.03 -4.84 18.21
CA ILE A 246 -3.94 -3.77 18.65
C ILE A 246 -4.27 -2.85 17.47
N ASN A 247 -5.56 -2.69 17.17
CA ASN A 247 -6.06 -1.80 16.14
C ASN A 247 -5.74 -0.34 16.48
N PRO A 248 -4.89 0.36 15.69
CA PRO A 248 -4.54 1.75 15.94
C PRO A 248 -5.74 2.70 16.02
N ASN A 249 -6.82 2.43 15.27
CA ASN A 249 -8.03 3.26 15.22
C ASN A 249 -8.92 3.11 16.46
N LYS A 250 -8.66 2.08 17.28
CA LYS A 250 -9.41 1.74 18.49
C LYS A 250 -8.63 2.10 19.76
N ILE A 251 -7.55 2.85 19.61
CA ILE A 251 -6.78 3.44 20.72
C ILE A 251 -7.33 4.84 20.97
N ILE A 252 -7.83 5.04 22.18
CA ILE A 252 -8.36 6.32 22.64
C ILE A 252 -7.19 7.15 23.15
N LEU A 253 -7.13 8.43 22.78
CA LEU A 253 -6.17 9.41 23.30
C LEU A 253 -6.95 10.57 23.94
N SER A 254 -6.52 11.01 25.12
CA SER A 254 -7.15 12.10 25.87
C SER A 254 -6.11 12.89 26.65
N LYS A 255 -6.33 14.20 26.80
CA LYS A 255 -5.54 15.04 27.71
C LYS A 255 -5.93 14.86 29.17
N GLU A 256 -7.18 14.49 29.41
CA GLU A 256 -7.73 14.27 30.75
C GLU A 256 -7.76 12.77 31.09
N PRO A 257 -7.60 12.40 32.37
CA PRO A 257 -7.71 11.02 32.82
C PRO A 257 -9.12 10.47 32.57
N PHE A 258 -9.20 9.19 32.24
CA PHE A 258 -10.46 8.47 32.10
C PHE A 258 -10.31 7.05 32.64
N ASP A 259 -11.43 6.39 32.93
CA ASP A 259 -11.43 5.04 33.49
C ASP A 259 -10.80 4.03 32.53
N GLY A 260 -9.90 3.18 33.05
CA GLY A 260 -9.09 2.27 32.24
C GLY A 260 -8.01 2.95 31.37
N GLY A 261 -7.80 4.25 31.51
CA GLY A 261 -6.74 5.00 30.83
C GLY A 261 -5.38 4.89 31.52
N PHE A 262 -4.32 4.78 30.73
CA PHE A 262 -2.93 4.76 31.18
C PHE A 262 -2.21 6.01 30.71
N ILE A 263 -1.13 6.39 31.40
CA ILE A 263 -0.31 7.53 31.03
C ILE A 263 0.81 7.07 30.11
N GLY A 264 1.06 7.82 29.03
CA GLY A 264 2.24 7.67 28.19
C GLY A 264 2.69 9.02 27.64
N LEU A 265 3.90 9.08 27.11
CA LEU A 265 4.45 10.29 26.48
C LEU A 265 4.05 10.33 25.01
N LEU A 266 3.39 11.40 24.56
CA LEU A 266 3.12 11.60 23.13
C LEU A 266 4.42 11.95 22.41
N HIS A 267 5.13 10.94 21.91
CA HIS A 267 6.50 11.06 21.42
C HIS A 267 6.59 11.76 20.06
N SER A 268 5.70 11.42 19.12
CA SER A 268 5.68 12.06 17.80
C SER A 268 4.31 11.90 17.14
N VAL A 269 4.02 12.79 16.20
CA VAL A 269 2.81 12.76 15.39
C VAL A 269 3.22 12.94 13.94
N SER A 270 2.69 12.10 13.06
CA SER A 270 2.92 12.21 11.62
C SER A 270 1.60 12.10 10.87
N ILE A 271 1.44 12.88 9.81
CA ILE A 271 0.28 12.78 8.93
C ILE A 271 0.31 11.42 8.21
N ILE A 272 -0.84 10.76 8.22
CA ILE A 272 -1.13 9.57 7.41
C ILE A 272 -2.33 9.88 6.50
N TYR A 273 -2.75 8.91 5.69
CA TYR A 273 -3.76 9.02 4.63
C TYR A 273 -4.85 10.09 4.89
N GLY A 274 -4.85 11.16 4.08
CA GLY A 274 -5.83 12.24 4.18
C GLY A 274 -5.66 13.11 5.43
N THR A 275 -6.70 13.17 6.27
CA THR A 275 -6.77 14.01 7.48
C THR A 275 -6.53 13.22 8.77
N TYR A 276 -5.90 12.04 8.66
CA TYR A 276 -5.59 11.21 9.81
C TYR A 276 -4.14 11.42 10.25
N LEU A 277 -3.90 11.27 11.54
CA LEU A 277 -2.62 11.40 12.20
C LEU A 277 -2.25 10.08 12.85
N LEU A 278 -1.01 9.67 12.69
CA LEU A 278 -0.41 8.58 13.44
C LEU A 278 0.34 9.17 14.63
N ALA A 279 -0.28 9.07 15.80
CA ALA A 279 0.28 9.47 17.07
C ALA A 279 1.06 8.29 17.67
N LYS A 280 2.32 8.51 18.04
CA LYS A 280 3.15 7.50 18.70
C LYS A 280 3.27 7.83 20.17
N VAL A 281 2.74 6.96 21.02
CA VAL A 281 2.76 7.09 22.48
C VAL A 281 3.83 6.15 23.03
N LYS A 282 4.78 6.70 23.78
CA LYS A 282 5.87 5.96 24.42
C LYS A 282 5.51 5.62 25.86
N ILE A 283 5.68 4.36 26.25
CA ILE A 283 5.43 3.84 27.60
C ILE A 283 6.63 2.97 27.98
N GLY A 284 7.50 3.49 28.85
CA GLY A 284 8.82 2.87 29.08
C GLY A 284 9.56 2.68 27.75
N ASP A 285 9.90 1.43 27.43
CA ASP A 285 10.57 1.05 26.18
C ASP A 285 9.61 0.71 25.02
N PHE A 286 8.30 0.72 25.29
CA PHE A 286 7.29 0.39 24.30
C PHE A 286 6.82 1.64 23.54
N LEU A 287 6.46 1.44 22.28
CA LEU A 287 5.89 2.48 21.43
C LEU A 287 4.60 2.00 20.81
N ILE A 288 3.49 2.61 21.21
CA ILE A 288 2.15 2.32 20.71
C ILE A 288 1.80 3.34 19.64
N LYS A 289 1.25 2.87 18.51
CA LYS A 289 0.82 3.73 17.40
C LYS A 289 -0.70 3.82 17.40
N ALA A 290 -1.23 5.01 17.63
CA ALA A 290 -2.66 5.32 17.55
C ALA A 290 -2.97 6.12 16.30
N VAL A 291 -4.12 5.85 15.69
CA VAL A 291 -4.64 6.64 14.56
C VAL A 291 -5.77 7.52 15.06
N VAL A 292 -5.64 8.82 14.83
CA VAL A 292 -6.59 9.86 15.29
C VAL A 292 -6.83 10.84 14.15
N SER A 293 -8.07 11.32 13.97
CA SER A 293 -8.32 12.39 12.99
C SER A 293 -7.69 13.70 13.45
N SER A 294 -7.30 14.56 12.50
CA SER A 294 -6.75 15.88 12.80
C SER A 294 -7.69 16.70 13.69
N ASP A 295 -8.99 16.65 13.44
CA ASP A 295 -9.99 17.38 14.25
C ASP A 295 -9.97 16.89 15.70
N LYS A 296 -10.05 15.58 15.94
CA LYS A 296 -9.98 15.01 17.30
C LYS A 296 -8.68 15.34 18.00
N PHE A 297 -7.56 15.35 17.27
CA PHE A 297 -6.26 15.69 17.83
C PHE A 297 -6.23 17.14 18.35
N ILE A 298 -6.78 18.07 17.56
CA ILE A 298 -6.90 19.48 17.90
C ILE A 298 -7.89 19.69 19.06
N ASP A 299 -9.07 19.07 18.98
CA ASP A 299 -10.13 19.18 19.99
C ASP A 299 -9.66 18.70 21.37
N ASN A 300 -8.88 17.63 21.41
CA ASN A 300 -8.27 17.10 22.64
C ASN A 300 -7.03 17.88 23.09
N LYS A 301 -6.61 18.92 22.36
CA LYS A 301 -5.44 19.76 22.67
C LYS A 301 -4.17 18.94 22.94
N LEU A 302 -3.98 17.88 22.14
CA LEU A 302 -2.84 16.98 22.26
C LEU A 302 -1.58 17.67 21.74
N VAL A 303 -0.46 17.52 22.47
CA VAL A 303 0.82 18.16 22.14
C VAL A 303 1.95 17.15 22.24
N THR A 304 2.79 17.09 21.21
CA THR A 304 3.98 16.22 21.23
C THR A 304 4.96 16.66 22.32
N GLY A 305 5.49 15.71 23.06
CA GLY A 305 6.37 15.95 24.21
C GLY A 305 5.63 16.05 25.54
N GLU A 306 4.29 16.08 25.55
CA GLU A 306 3.47 16.03 26.77
C GLU A 306 3.00 14.61 27.08
N ASN A 307 2.68 14.37 28.35
CA ASN A 307 1.97 13.17 28.76
C ASN A 307 0.52 13.22 28.26
N VAL A 308 0.04 12.06 27.80
CA VAL A 308 -1.31 11.83 27.29
C VAL A 308 -1.87 10.59 27.95
N TYR A 309 -3.17 10.59 28.24
CA TYR A 309 -3.87 9.39 28.65
C TYR A 309 -4.30 8.61 27.41
N PHE A 310 -4.02 7.31 27.41
CA PHE A 310 -4.42 6.42 26.33
C PHE A 310 -5.09 5.16 26.87
N GLY A 311 -5.93 4.53 26.06
CA GLY A 311 -6.65 3.33 26.41
C GLY A 311 -7.12 2.58 25.19
N PHE A 312 -7.69 1.39 25.39
CA PHE A 312 -8.12 0.51 24.31
C PHE A 312 -9.62 0.28 24.43
N SER A 313 -10.37 0.40 23.33
CA SER A 313 -11.75 -0.09 23.31
C SER A 313 -11.78 -1.62 23.36
N ASP A 314 -12.89 -2.22 23.78
CA ASP A 314 -13.05 -3.68 23.87
C ASP A 314 -12.76 -4.43 22.56
N GLU A 315 -13.03 -3.81 21.42
CA GLU A 315 -12.81 -4.35 20.07
C GLU A 315 -11.40 -4.06 19.52
N ALA A 316 -10.50 -3.48 20.31
CA ALA A 316 -9.18 -3.08 19.82
C ALA A 316 -8.26 -4.26 19.53
N PHE A 317 -8.56 -5.45 20.05
CA PHE A 317 -7.63 -6.57 20.08
C PHE A 317 -7.96 -7.64 19.05
N LEU A 318 -6.94 -8.09 18.34
CA LEU A 318 -7.00 -9.18 17.39
C LEU A 318 -5.93 -10.22 17.73
N SER A 319 -6.34 -11.48 17.93
CA SER A 319 -5.39 -12.60 18.00
C SER A 319 -4.80 -12.86 16.61
N ILE A 320 -3.47 -12.91 16.52
CA ILE A 320 -2.74 -13.16 15.27
C ILE A 320 -1.93 -14.45 15.30
N GLU A 321 -1.76 -15.04 16.48
CA GLU A 321 -1.10 -16.31 16.79
C GLU A 321 -1.52 -16.79 18.18
#